data_AF-A0A2I3H971-F1
#
_entry.id   AF-A0A2I3H971-F1
#
_cell.length_a   1.000
_cell.length_b   1.000
_cell.length_c   1.000
_cell.angle_alpha   90.00
_cell.angle_beta   90.00
_cell.angle_gamma   90.00
#
_symmetry.space_group_name_H-M   'P 1'
#
loop_
_entity.id
_entity.type
_entity.pdbx_description
1 polymer ?
#
loop_
_entity_poly.entity_id
_entity_poly.type
_entity_poly.pdbx_seq_one_letter_code
_entity_poly.pdbx_strand_id
1 'polypeptide(L)'
;LLYDWCSWIPNAPPTMRAPPPTAKGVVTIEQIVDTLPDRGRSCWHLGAVWALSQFQENELFLGMYPEEHFIEKPVKEAMARFRKNLEAIVSVIAERNKKKQLPYYYLSPDRIPNSVAI
;
A
#
# COMPACT_ATOMS: atom_id res chain seq x y z
N LEU A 1 0.77 2.51 0.02
CA LEU A 1 0.69 1.20 0.73
C LEU A 1 1.90 0.97 1.62
N LEU A 2 3.10 1.08 1.06
CA LEU A 2 4.37 0.85 1.77
C LEU A 2 4.55 1.78 2.97
N TYR A 3 4.18 3.06 2.83
CA TYR A 3 4.46 4.06 3.85
C TYR A 3 3.83 3.77 5.21
N ASP A 4 2.59 3.27 5.25
CA ASP A 4 1.87 3.02 6.49
C ASP A 4 2.59 2.02 7.42
N TRP A 5 3.30 1.06 6.84
CA TRP A 5 3.96 -0.04 7.58
C TRP A 5 5.47 0.05 7.58
N CYS A 6 6.06 0.60 6.52
CA CYS A 6 7.51 0.66 6.36
C CYS A 6 8.10 2.02 6.78
N SER A 7 7.28 3.03 7.09
CA SER A 7 7.79 4.32 7.59
C SER A 7 8.38 4.19 9.00
N TRP A 8 7.84 3.29 9.83
CA TRP A 8 8.47 2.91 11.08
C TRP A 8 9.57 1.87 10.83
N ILE A 9 10.80 2.35 10.64
CA ILE A 9 11.95 1.53 10.23
C ILE A 9 12.19 0.30 11.10
N PRO A 10 12.07 0.33 12.44
CA PRO A 10 12.21 -0.88 13.23
C PRO A 10 11.21 -2.00 12.89
N ASN A 11 10.05 -1.68 12.29
CA ASN A 11 9.08 -2.66 11.81
C ASN A 11 9.48 -3.28 10.45
N ALA A 12 10.18 -2.53 9.59
CA ALA A 12 10.61 -3.00 8.28
C ALA A 12 11.99 -2.40 7.91
N PRO A 13 13.08 -2.86 8.53
CA PRO A 13 14.40 -2.31 8.29
C PRO A 13 14.87 -2.69 6.86
N PRO A 14 15.23 -1.72 6.00
CA PRO A 14 15.74 -2.00 4.65
C PRO A 14 17.11 -2.71 4.65
N THR A 15 17.83 -2.69 5.77
CA THR A 15 19.12 -3.36 5.92
C THR A 15 19.45 -3.58 7.40
N MET A 16 20.43 -4.44 7.67
CA MET A 16 20.98 -4.69 9.00
C MET A 16 22.51 -4.51 8.93
N ARG A 17 23.09 -3.79 9.90
CA ARG A 17 24.52 -3.45 9.95
C ARG A 17 25.37 -4.41 10.81
N ALA A 18 24.75 -5.43 11.39
CA ALA A 18 25.40 -6.48 12.17
C ALA A 18 24.82 -7.86 11.79
N PRO A 19 25.57 -8.96 11.95
CA PRO A 19 25.05 -10.30 11.73
C PRO A 19 23.97 -10.67 12.75
N PRO A 20 23.13 -11.68 12.47
CA PRO A 20 22.20 -12.22 13.46
C PRO A 20 22.92 -12.69 14.73
N PRO A 21 22.33 -12.50 15.92
CA PRO A 21 22.94 -12.92 17.19
C PRO A 21 23.07 -14.45 17.26
N THR A 22 24.20 -14.94 17.76
CA THR A 22 24.50 -16.38 17.85
C THR A 22 24.21 -16.99 19.23
N ALA A 23 23.86 -16.16 20.22
CA ALA A 23 23.52 -16.59 21.59
C ALA A 23 22.33 -15.78 22.13
N LYS A 24 21.62 -16.36 23.12
CA LYS A 24 20.51 -15.70 23.82
C LYS A 24 21.01 -14.84 24.98
N GLY A 25 20.28 -13.78 25.33
CA GLY A 25 20.55 -12.96 26.51
C GLY A 25 21.75 -12.01 26.40
N VAL A 26 22.37 -11.89 25.22
CA VAL A 26 23.55 -11.04 24.99
C VAL A 26 23.23 -9.71 24.31
N VAL A 27 22.03 -9.57 23.74
CA VAL A 27 21.64 -8.41 22.93
C VAL A 27 21.15 -7.27 23.82
N THR A 28 21.68 -6.06 23.62
CA THR A 28 21.21 -4.82 24.28
C THR A 28 20.44 -3.91 23.32
N ILE A 29 19.72 -2.91 23.85
CA ILE A 29 18.98 -1.96 23.02
C ILE A 29 19.92 -1.08 22.18
N GLU A 30 21.09 -0.74 22.71
CA GLU A 30 22.13 0.03 22.01
C GLU A 30 22.63 -0.76 20.80
N GLN A 31 22.87 -2.06 20.96
CA GLN A 31 23.25 -2.94 19.85
C GLN A 31 22.14 -3.05 18.79
N ILE A 32 20.86 -3.01 19.18
CA ILE A 32 19.75 -2.97 18.23
C ILE A 32 19.78 -1.67 17.41
N VAL A 33 19.94 -0.52 18.07
CA VAL A 33 20.03 0.80 17.39
C VAL A 33 21.23 0.85 16.44
N ASP A 34 22.37 0.29 16.84
CA ASP A 34 23.56 0.20 16.00
C ASP A 34 23.42 -0.81 14.85
N THR A 35 22.58 -1.83 15.00
CA THR A 35 22.30 -2.80 13.95
C THR A 35 21.28 -2.27 12.94
N LEU A 36 20.31 -1.47 13.37
CA LEU A 36 19.33 -0.83 12.49
C LEU A 36 20.02 0.11 11.47
N PRO A 37 19.36 0.44 10.35
CA PRO A 37 19.93 1.34 9.34
C PRO A 37 20.37 2.68 9.95
N ASP A 38 21.49 3.21 9.44
CA ASP A 38 21.90 4.57 9.78
C ASP A 38 20.90 5.62 9.26
N ARG A 39 21.12 6.88 9.64
CA ARG A 39 20.25 8.00 9.28
C ARG A 39 20.14 8.21 7.77
N GLY A 40 21.21 7.99 7.00
CA GLY A 40 21.23 8.17 5.55
C GLY A 40 20.35 7.13 4.86
N ARG A 41 20.55 5.85 5.18
CA ARG A 41 19.73 4.75 4.65
C ARG A 41 18.27 4.86 5.09
N SER A 42 18.04 5.30 6.33
CA SER A 42 16.72 5.60 6.87
C SER A 42 16.00 6.69 6.08
N CYS A 43 16.69 7.79 5.77
CA CYS A 43 16.14 8.90 4.99
C CYS A 43 15.75 8.46 3.58
N TRP A 44 16.64 7.76 2.88
CA TRP A 44 16.36 7.22 1.53
C TRP A 44 15.17 6.27 1.53
N HIS A 45 15.10 5.38 2.52
CA HIS A 45 13.98 4.45 2.69
C HIS A 45 12.65 5.18 2.87
N LEU A 46 12.60 6.17 3.76
CA LEU A 46 11.40 6.98 3.98
C LEU A 46 10.94 7.68 2.71
N GLY A 47 11.87 8.29 1.97
CA GLY A 47 11.57 8.94 0.69
C GLY A 47 11.00 7.97 -0.34
N ALA A 48 11.64 6.80 -0.49
CA ALA A 48 11.21 5.77 -1.44
C ALA A 48 9.82 5.22 -1.10
N VAL A 49 9.59 4.79 0.14
CA VAL A 49 8.30 4.20 0.54
C VAL A 49 7.17 5.23 0.54
N TRP A 50 7.48 6.50 0.77
CA TRP A 50 6.52 7.60 0.66
C TRP A 50 6.12 7.84 -0.79
N ALA A 51 7.11 8.01 -1.67
CA ALA A 51 6.88 8.30 -3.09
C ALA A 51 6.07 7.18 -3.77
N LEU A 52 6.45 5.92 -3.56
CA LEU A 52 5.78 4.74 -4.12
C LEU A 52 4.40 4.44 -3.51
N SER A 53 3.96 5.23 -2.53
CA SER A 53 2.67 5.05 -1.86
C SER A 53 1.61 6.07 -2.24
N GLN A 54 1.93 7.04 -3.09
CA GLN A 54 1.02 8.11 -3.49
C GLN A 54 0.05 7.67 -4.58
N PHE A 55 -0.91 8.53 -4.89
CA PHE A 55 -1.69 8.46 -6.12
C PHE A 55 -1.42 9.73 -6.92
N GLN A 56 -1.54 9.65 -8.24
CA GLN A 56 -1.54 10.85 -9.08
C GLN A 56 -2.86 11.64 -8.88
N GLU A 57 -2.85 12.94 -9.18
CA GLU A 57 -4.06 13.77 -9.07
C GLU A 57 -5.21 13.27 -9.95
N ASN A 58 -4.87 12.72 -11.13
CA ASN A 58 -5.81 12.17 -12.11
C ASN A 58 -5.75 10.64 -12.18
N GLU A 59 -5.52 9.97 -11.05
CA GLU A 59 -5.43 8.51 -10.99
C GLU A 59 -6.71 7.83 -11.53
N LEU A 60 -6.54 6.80 -12.37
CA LEU A 60 -7.65 6.01 -12.89
C LEU A 60 -7.81 4.73 -12.07
N PHE A 61 -8.79 4.72 -11.19
CA PHE A 61 -9.12 3.56 -10.37
C PHE A 61 -9.90 2.49 -11.14
N LEU A 62 -9.96 1.29 -10.57
CA LEU A 62 -10.53 0.11 -11.18
C LEU A 62 -11.96 0.36 -11.66
N GLY A 63 -12.20 0.12 -12.95
CA GLY A 63 -13.49 0.31 -13.59
C GLY A 63 -13.72 1.72 -14.19
N MET A 64 -12.77 2.64 -14.00
CA MET A 64 -12.72 3.92 -14.70
C MET A 64 -12.03 3.71 -16.06
N TYR A 65 -12.81 3.75 -17.13
CA TYR A 65 -12.31 3.57 -18.50
C TYR A 65 -12.72 4.78 -19.35
N PRO A 66 -12.04 5.93 -19.21
CA PRO A 66 -12.38 7.14 -19.97
C PRO A 66 -12.03 7.01 -21.45
N GLU A 67 -11.04 6.19 -21.80
CA GLU A 67 -10.69 5.87 -23.18
C GLU A 67 -11.70 4.87 -23.76
N GLU A 68 -12.56 5.35 -24.65
CA GLU A 68 -13.61 4.53 -25.28
C GLU A 68 -13.07 3.67 -26.42
N HIS A 69 -12.33 2.61 -26.09
CA HIS A 69 -11.93 1.59 -27.06
C HIS A 69 -13.11 0.70 -27.47
N PHE A 70 -13.98 0.41 -26.50
CA PHE A 70 -15.23 -0.32 -26.72
C PHE A 70 -16.39 0.66 -26.87
N ILE A 71 -17.05 0.61 -28.02
CA ILE A 71 -18.17 1.50 -28.33
C ILE A 71 -19.52 0.78 -28.33
N GLU A 72 -19.52 -0.56 -28.37
CA GLU A 72 -20.75 -1.33 -28.47
C GLU A 72 -21.56 -1.32 -27.17
N LYS A 73 -22.88 -1.25 -27.31
CA LYS A 73 -23.80 -1.19 -26.17
C LYS A 73 -23.65 -2.38 -25.19
N PRO A 74 -23.55 -3.64 -25.63
CA PRO A 74 -23.49 -4.78 -24.69
C PRO A 74 -22.27 -4.75 -23.77
N VAL A 75 -21.11 -4.32 -24.27
CA VAL A 75 -19.89 -4.20 -23.47
C VAL A 75 -19.94 -2.99 -22.54
N LYS A 76 -20.49 -1.85 -22.99
CA LYS A 76 -20.74 -0.70 -22.08
C LYS A 76 -21.68 -1.06 -20.93
N GLU A 77 -22.72 -1.88 -21.18
CA GLU A 77 -23.59 -2.42 -20.13
C GLU A 77 -22.85 -3.38 -19.19
N ALA A 78 -21.95 -4.21 -19.71
CA ALA A 78 -21.10 -5.07 -18.89
C ALA A 78 -20.16 -4.26 -17.97
N MET A 79 -19.54 -3.21 -18.50
CA MET A 79 -18.71 -2.27 -17.72
C MET A 79 -19.52 -1.56 -16.64
N ALA A 80 -20.77 -1.18 -16.93
CA ALA A 80 -21.66 -0.58 -15.94
C ALA A 80 -22.02 -1.57 -14.80
N ARG A 81 -22.31 -2.83 -15.13
CA ARG A 81 -22.52 -3.89 -14.13
C ARG A 81 -21.27 -4.14 -13.30
N PHE A 82 -20.09 -4.12 -13.93
CA PHE A 82 -18.82 -4.26 -13.22
C PHE A 82 -18.63 -3.14 -12.20
N ARG A 83 -18.81 -1.86 -12.59
CA ARG A 83 -18.73 -0.71 -11.65
C ARG A 83 -19.71 -0.84 -10.48
N LYS A 84 -20.96 -1.23 -10.75
CA LYS A 84 -21.96 -1.43 -9.69
C LYS A 84 -21.54 -2.50 -8.68
N ASN A 85 -20.91 -3.59 -9.14
CA ASN A 85 -20.38 -4.61 -8.25
C ASN A 85 -19.20 -4.07 -7.42
N LEU A 86 -18.33 -3.25 -8.01
CA LEU A 86 -17.24 -2.60 -7.27
C LEU A 86 -17.76 -1.67 -6.17
N GLU A 87 -18.77 -0.85 -6.45
CA GLU A 87 -19.42 0.04 -5.45
C GLU A 87 -20.01 -0.75 -4.27
N ALA A 88 -20.61 -1.91 -4.55
CA ALA A 88 -21.11 -2.81 -3.51
C ALA A 88 -19.96 -3.34 -2.63
N ILE A 89 -18.82 -3.70 -3.23
CA ILE A 89 -17.62 -4.15 -2.49
C ILE A 89 -17.04 -3.03 -1.64
N VAL A 90 -16.94 -1.80 -2.17
CA VAL A 90 -16.50 -0.61 -1.40
C VAL A 90 -17.37 -0.45 -0.15
N SER A 91 -18.69 -0.54 -0.31
CA SER A 91 -19.64 -0.42 0.80
C SER A 91 -19.42 -1.51 1.87
N VAL A 92 -19.25 -2.77 1.45
CA VAL A 92 -18.96 -3.90 2.36
C VAL A 92 -17.65 -3.68 3.12
N ILE A 93 -16.61 -3.22 2.43
CA ILE A 93 -15.30 -2.93 3.03
C ILE A 93 -15.39 -1.78 4.04
N ALA A 94 -16.10 -0.71 3.69
CA ALA A 94 -16.32 0.44 4.57
C ALA A 94 -17.04 0.04 5.86
N GLU A 95 -18.14 -0.71 5.76
CA GLU A 95 -18.89 -1.19 6.94
C GLU A 95 -18.06 -2.13 7.82
N ARG A 96 -17.30 -3.05 7.21
CA ARG A 96 -16.39 -3.94 7.94
C ARG A 96 -15.33 -3.13 8.70
N ASN A 97 -14.76 -2.11 8.07
CA ASN A 97 -13.66 -1.32 8.61
C ASN A 97 -14.09 -0.43 9.80
N LYS A 98 -15.35 -0.01 9.90
CA LYS A 98 -15.89 0.74 11.06
C LYS A 98 -15.69 0.01 12.40
N LYS A 99 -15.61 -1.32 12.38
CA LYS A 99 -15.46 -2.17 13.58
C LYS A 99 -14.01 -2.61 13.83
N LYS A 100 -13.03 -2.05 13.14
CA LYS A 100 -11.62 -2.44 13.24
C LYS A 100 -10.79 -1.34 13.88
N GLN A 101 -9.94 -1.71 14.83
CA GLN A 101 -8.95 -0.79 15.41
C GLN A 101 -7.96 -0.30 14.36
N LEU A 102 -7.58 -1.19 13.43
CA LEU A 102 -6.76 -0.87 12.28
C LEU A 102 -7.50 -1.25 10.99
N PRO A 103 -8.16 -0.30 10.33
CA PRO A 103 -8.85 -0.53 9.07
C PRO A 103 -7.94 -0.98 7.93
N TYR A 104 -8.45 -1.85 7.05
CA TYR A 104 -7.73 -2.29 5.85
C TYR A 104 -8.40 -1.73 4.58
N TYR A 105 -7.77 -0.74 3.95
CA TYR A 105 -8.32 -0.02 2.80
C TYR A 105 -7.69 -0.39 1.45
N TYR A 106 -6.63 -1.18 1.44
CA TYR A 106 -5.75 -1.34 0.28
C TYR A 106 -6.40 -2.08 -0.90
N LEU A 107 -7.42 -2.88 -0.64
CA LEU A 107 -8.21 -3.56 -1.66
C LEU A 107 -9.64 -2.98 -1.78
N SER A 108 -9.86 -1.78 -1.27
CA SER A 108 -11.10 -1.05 -1.56
C SER A 108 -11.06 -0.59 -3.02
N PRO A 109 -12.03 -0.98 -3.88
CA PRO A 109 -11.95 -0.70 -5.33
C PRO A 109 -11.74 0.76 -5.72
N ASP A 110 -12.20 1.69 -4.89
CA ASP A 110 -11.98 3.14 -4.99
C ASP A 110 -10.52 3.58 -4.74
N ARG A 111 -9.62 2.63 -4.46
CA ARG A 111 -8.19 2.85 -4.21
C ARG A 111 -7.28 1.89 -4.97
N ILE A 112 -7.83 1.10 -5.89
CA ILE A 112 -7.07 0.17 -6.73
C ILE A 112 -6.88 0.81 -8.10
N PRO A 113 -5.66 1.19 -8.54
CA PRO A 113 -5.41 1.66 -9.89
C PRO A 113 -5.73 0.58 -10.94
N ASN A 114 -6.11 0.98 -12.16
CA ASN A 114 -6.35 0.04 -13.26
C ASN A 114 -5.07 -0.72 -13.70
N SER A 115 -3.90 -0.12 -13.52
CA SER A 115 -2.62 -0.64 -14.01
C SER A 115 -1.49 -0.38 -13.00
N VAL A 116 -0.30 -0.91 -13.29
CA VAL A 116 0.92 -0.62 -12.52
C VAL A 116 1.54 0.65 -13.10
N ALA A 117 1.24 1.80 -12.48
CA ALA A 117 1.64 3.13 -12.98
C ALA A 117 2.33 4.01 -11.92
N ILE A 118 2.72 3.41 -10.80
CA ILE A 118 3.51 4.02 -9.73
C ILE A 118 4.72 3.16 -9.38
#